data_AF-A0A852ZYD2-F1
#
_entry.id   AF-A0A852ZYD2-F1
#
_cell.length_a   1.000
_cell.length_b   1.000
_cell.length_c   1.000
_cell.angle_alpha   90.00
_cell.angle_beta   90.00
_cell.angle_gamma   90.00
#
_symmetry.space_group_name_H-M   'P 1'
#
loop_
_entity.id
_entity.type
_entity.pdbx_description
1 polymer ?
#
loop_
_entity_poly.entity_id
_entity_poly.type
_entity_poly.pdbx_seq_one_letter_code
_entity_poly.pdbx_strand_id
1 'polypeptide(L)'
;MSNTVTQTATTTHGSFTFADWDEQPVTEVEGGPKVARATVTNTYTGRIEGVGKAIYVMVYVTEGVGRYTGWEQITGTLDGRSGSFVLRQEGEFEGETVNCRWSIVPGSGTGELAEAEAEGGFVSTGGAPATPYTIEPVFPGAPA
;
A
#
# COMPACT_ATOMS: atom_id res chain seq x y z
N MET A 1 7.40 13.51 38.26
CA MET A 1 7.38 14.18 36.93
C MET A 1 7.26 13.06 35.91
N SER A 2 6.05 12.79 35.41
CA SER A 2 5.82 11.73 34.44
C SER A 2 5.82 12.36 33.06
N ASN A 3 6.79 12.01 32.21
CA ASN A 3 6.82 12.43 30.82
C ASN A 3 5.77 11.63 30.04
N THR A 4 4.66 12.28 29.73
CA THR A 4 3.73 11.81 28.71
C THR A 4 4.40 12.02 27.35
N VAL A 5 4.84 10.94 26.71
CA VAL A 5 5.13 10.97 25.28
C VAL A 5 3.79 11.16 24.57
N THR A 6 3.53 12.37 24.07
CA THR A 6 2.41 12.63 23.19
C THR A 6 2.66 11.86 21.90
N GLN A 7 2.02 10.71 21.75
CA GLN A 7 1.89 10.02 20.47
C GLN A 7 1.15 10.96 19.53
N THR A 8 1.86 11.51 18.54
CA THR A 8 1.26 12.35 17.50
C THR A 8 0.30 11.47 16.73
N ALA A 9 -1.00 11.79 16.75
CA ALA A 9 -1.99 11.04 15.99
C ALA A 9 -1.63 11.12 14.50
N THR A 10 -1.34 9.98 13.86
CA THR A 10 -1.15 9.92 12.42
C THR A 10 -2.49 10.21 11.75
N THR A 11 -2.60 11.34 11.06
CA THR A 11 -3.81 11.67 10.29
C THR A 11 -4.00 10.64 9.18
N THR A 12 -5.09 9.89 9.23
CA THR A 12 -5.49 8.98 8.16
C THR A 12 -6.21 9.75 7.06
N HIS A 13 -5.97 9.36 5.81
CA HIS A 13 -6.52 10.04 4.63
C HIS A 13 -7.68 9.29 3.98
N GLY A 14 -7.94 8.07 4.45
CA GLY A 14 -8.98 7.20 3.95
C GLY A 14 -8.75 5.76 4.41
N SER A 15 -9.50 4.84 3.81
CA SER A 15 -9.31 3.41 4.03
C SER A 15 -9.55 2.62 2.74
N PHE A 16 -9.06 1.39 2.70
CA PHE A 16 -9.37 0.44 1.65
C PHE A 16 -9.76 -0.93 2.19
N THR A 17 -10.56 -1.65 1.43
CA THR A 17 -10.82 -3.08 1.62
C THR A 17 -10.15 -3.86 0.51
N PHE A 18 -9.85 -5.14 0.75
CA PHE A 18 -9.29 -6.03 -0.27
C PHE A 18 -10.28 -7.17 -0.58
N ALA A 19 -10.22 -7.68 -1.80
CA ALA A 19 -10.98 -8.81 -2.29
C ALA A 19 -10.16 -9.56 -3.36
N ASP A 20 -10.61 -10.77 -3.70
CA ASP A 20 -10.03 -11.58 -4.78
C ASP A 20 -8.53 -11.87 -4.61
N TRP A 21 -8.09 -12.13 -3.37
CA TRP A 21 -6.71 -12.53 -3.11
C TRP A 21 -6.41 -13.88 -3.79
N ASP A 22 -5.51 -13.86 -4.76
CA ASP A 22 -5.00 -15.05 -5.44
C ASP A 22 -3.48 -15.10 -5.31
N GLU A 23 -2.99 -15.91 -4.38
CA GLU A 23 -1.57 -16.16 -4.16
C GLU A 23 -1.16 -17.52 -4.70
N GLN A 24 -0.05 -17.54 -5.44
CA GLN A 24 0.53 -18.73 -6.03
C GLN A 24 2.04 -18.80 -5.72
N PRO A 25 2.57 -19.96 -5.28
CA PRO A 25 4.00 -20.12 -5.10
C PRO A 25 4.73 -20.02 -6.45
N VAL A 26 5.88 -19.37 -6.45
CA VAL A 26 6.80 -19.27 -7.59
C VAL A 26 7.95 -20.27 -7.41
N THR A 27 8.54 -20.31 -6.22
CA THR A 27 9.57 -21.29 -5.85
C THR A 27 9.54 -21.54 -4.35
N GLU A 28 9.86 -22.76 -3.96
CA GLU A 28 9.98 -23.18 -2.56
C GLU A 28 11.20 -24.10 -2.45
N VAL A 29 12.01 -23.87 -1.42
CA VAL A 29 13.15 -24.73 -1.09
C VAL A 29 12.83 -25.39 0.24
N GLU A 30 13.02 -26.71 0.31
CA GLU A 30 12.82 -27.46 1.56
C GLU A 30 13.69 -26.86 2.68
N GLY A 31 13.04 -26.44 3.78
CA GLY A 31 13.71 -25.79 4.91
C GLY A 31 14.24 -24.38 4.63
N GLY A 32 13.89 -23.77 3.50
CA GLY A 32 14.31 -22.44 3.09
C GLY A 32 13.15 -21.48 2.78
N PRO A 33 13.46 -20.24 2.35
CA PRO A 33 12.43 -19.25 2.00
C PRO A 33 11.55 -19.68 0.82
N LYS A 34 10.27 -19.30 0.87
CA LYS A 34 9.30 -19.44 -0.23
C LYS A 34 9.15 -18.10 -0.95
N VAL A 35 9.15 -18.11 -2.28
CA VAL A 35 8.77 -16.96 -3.11
C VAL A 35 7.39 -17.21 -3.70
N ALA A 36 6.51 -16.21 -3.65
CA ALA A 36 5.17 -16.29 -4.21
C ALA A 36 4.81 -15.03 -5.00
N ARG A 37 3.77 -15.14 -5.82
CA ARG A 37 3.11 -14.04 -6.52
C ARG A 37 1.67 -13.95 -6.03
N ALA A 38 1.20 -12.75 -5.74
CA ALA A 38 -0.21 -12.51 -5.44
C ALA A 38 -0.82 -11.48 -6.38
N THR A 39 -2.11 -11.63 -6.68
CA THR A 39 -2.95 -10.56 -7.23
C THR A 39 -4.11 -10.25 -6.28
N VAL A 40 -4.53 -8.98 -6.23
CA VAL A 40 -5.61 -8.54 -5.34
C VAL A 40 -6.37 -7.36 -5.93
N THR A 41 -7.66 -7.26 -5.61
CA THR A 41 -8.48 -6.08 -5.87
C THR A 41 -8.63 -5.27 -4.59
N ASN A 42 -8.28 -4.00 -4.60
CA ASN A 42 -8.55 -3.09 -3.47
C ASN A 42 -9.64 -2.08 -3.84
N THR A 43 -10.50 -1.73 -2.88
CA THR A 43 -11.49 -0.65 -3.03
C THR A 43 -11.19 0.45 -2.05
N TYR A 44 -10.94 1.67 -2.55
CA TYR A 44 -10.51 2.82 -1.77
C TYR A 44 -11.65 3.81 -1.51
N THR A 45 -11.61 4.42 -0.33
CA THR A 45 -12.44 5.57 0.07
C THR A 45 -11.57 6.65 0.74
N GLY A 46 -12.05 7.89 0.77
CA GLY A 46 -11.33 9.03 1.35
C GLY A 46 -10.67 9.89 0.27
N ARG A 47 -9.41 10.30 0.46
CA ARG A 47 -8.69 11.10 -0.55
C ARG A 47 -8.50 10.35 -1.86
N ILE A 48 -8.32 9.03 -1.81
CA ILE A 48 -8.45 8.13 -2.96
C ILE A 48 -9.86 7.53 -2.93
N GLU A 49 -10.61 7.70 -4.02
CA GLU A 49 -11.87 6.99 -4.25
C GLU A 49 -11.77 6.19 -5.54
N GLY A 50 -11.86 4.87 -5.49
CA GLY A 50 -11.72 4.05 -6.70
C GLY A 50 -11.37 2.60 -6.45
N VAL A 51 -11.00 1.91 -7.52
CA VAL A 51 -10.61 0.49 -7.49
C VAL A 51 -9.15 0.36 -7.91
N GLY A 52 -8.40 -0.39 -7.12
CA GLY A 52 -7.02 -0.78 -7.37
C GLY A 52 -6.92 -2.25 -7.78
N LYS A 53 -6.04 -2.54 -8.74
CA LYS A 53 -5.65 -3.89 -9.13
C LYS A 53 -4.15 -4.03 -8.91
N ALA A 54 -3.77 -4.87 -7.97
CA ALA A 54 -2.38 -5.03 -7.56
C ALA A 54 -1.80 -6.39 -7.92
N ILE A 55 -0.49 -6.40 -8.14
CA ILE A 55 0.33 -7.60 -8.26
C ILE A 55 1.54 -7.46 -7.33
N TYR A 56 1.80 -8.50 -6.54
CA TYR A 56 2.91 -8.56 -5.59
C TYR A 56 3.83 -9.75 -5.87
N VAL A 57 5.11 -9.56 -5.57
CA VAL A 57 6.08 -10.63 -5.35
C VAL A 57 6.44 -10.64 -3.87
N MET A 58 6.40 -11.81 -3.27
CA MET A 58 6.52 -12.00 -1.82
C MET A 58 7.62 -12.99 -1.51
N VAL A 59 8.35 -12.74 -0.43
CA VAL A 59 9.34 -13.66 0.15
C VAL A 59 8.90 -13.98 1.57
N TYR A 60 8.63 -15.25 1.84
CA TYR A 60 8.35 -15.79 3.15
C TYR A 60 9.65 -16.30 3.76
N VAL A 61 10.10 -15.65 4.83
CA VAL A 61 11.23 -16.11 5.64
C VAL A 61 10.78 -17.24 6.57
N THR A 62 9.56 -17.12 7.09
CA THR A 62 8.80 -18.18 7.76
C THR A 62 7.34 -18.11 7.29
N GLU A 63 6.47 -19.02 7.75
CA GLU A 63 5.06 -19.07 7.33
C GLU A 63 4.30 -17.75 7.51
N GLY A 64 4.63 -16.95 8.54
CA GLY A 64 3.96 -15.69 8.86
C GLY A 64 4.87 -14.47 8.88
N VAL A 65 6.12 -14.58 8.43
CA VAL A 65 7.09 -13.47 8.42
C VAL A 65 7.69 -13.32 7.04
N GLY A 66 7.66 -12.12 6.49
CA GLY A 66 8.19 -11.90 5.17
C GLY A 66 8.13 -10.46 4.69
N ARG A 67 8.47 -10.31 3.41
CA ARG A 67 8.51 -9.03 2.70
C ARG A 67 7.79 -9.17 1.37
N TYR A 68 7.24 -8.08 0.89
CA TYR A 68 6.66 -8.02 -0.44
C TYR A 68 6.99 -6.70 -1.13
N THR A 69 6.90 -6.73 -2.44
CA THR A 69 6.89 -5.52 -3.27
C THR A 69 5.99 -5.74 -4.47
N GLY A 70 5.49 -4.66 -5.04
CA GLY A 70 4.73 -4.75 -6.27
C GLY A 70 4.14 -3.41 -6.69
N TRP A 71 3.16 -3.50 -7.58
CA TRP A 71 2.55 -2.35 -8.21
C TRP A 71 1.03 -2.49 -8.16
N GLU A 72 0.36 -1.36 -8.00
CA GLU A 72 -1.10 -1.30 -7.99
C GLU A 72 -1.57 -0.19 -8.92
N GLN A 73 -2.35 -0.55 -9.93
CA GLN A 73 -3.01 0.44 -10.79
C GLN A 73 -4.35 0.81 -10.18
N ILE A 74 -4.52 2.10 -9.85
CA ILE A 74 -5.76 2.66 -9.31
C ILE A 74 -6.48 3.42 -10.41
N THR A 75 -7.79 3.20 -10.54
CA THR A 75 -8.69 4.00 -11.39
C THR A 75 -9.78 4.61 -10.53
N GLY A 76 -9.94 5.94 -10.60
CA GLY A 76 -10.88 6.67 -9.77
C GLY A 76 -10.50 8.14 -9.62
N THR A 77 -10.51 8.64 -8.39
CA THR A 77 -10.13 10.02 -8.05
C THR A 77 -9.05 10.08 -6.98
N LEU A 78 -8.24 11.15 -7.01
CA LEU A 78 -7.36 11.57 -5.93
C LEU A 78 -7.65 13.04 -5.62
N ASP A 79 -8.08 13.34 -4.40
CA ASP A 79 -8.54 14.68 -3.99
C ASP A 79 -9.60 15.26 -4.97
N GLY A 80 -10.51 14.39 -5.44
CA GLY A 80 -11.57 14.73 -6.38
C GLY A 80 -11.14 14.86 -7.84
N ARG A 81 -9.83 14.80 -8.15
CA ARG A 81 -9.30 14.84 -9.52
C ARG A 81 -9.38 13.45 -10.16
N SER A 82 -9.97 13.36 -11.34
CA SER A 82 -10.28 12.09 -12.01
C SER A 82 -9.13 11.58 -12.87
N GLY A 83 -8.86 10.28 -12.81
CA GLY A 83 -7.86 9.63 -13.66
C GLY A 83 -7.47 8.23 -13.17
N SER A 84 -6.25 7.85 -13.51
CA SER A 84 -5.60 6.65 -12.99
C SER A 84 -4.15 6.97 -12.64
N PHE A 85 -3.54 6.15 -11.79
CA PHE A 85 -2.12 6.20 -11.47
C PHE A 85 -1.66 4.83 -10.96
N VAL A 86 -0.35 4.63 -10.89
CA VAL A 86 0.24 3.40 -10.35
C VAL A 86 0.92 3.72 -9.02
N LEU A 87 0.64 2.94 -7.98
CA LEU A 87 1.41 2.92 -6.74
C LEU A 87 2.51 1.87 -6.84
N ARG A 88 3.74 2.24 -6.48
CA ARG A 88 4.79 1.29 -6.07
C ARG A 88 4.60 0.97 -4.60
N GLN A 89 4.62 -0.31 -4.23
CA GLN A 89 4.50 -0.73 -2.83
C GLN A 89 5.72 -1.53 -2.38
N GLU A 90 6.16 -1.26 -1.16
CA GLU A 90 7.21 -1.99 -0.46
C GLU A 90 6.71 -2.23 0.96
N GLY A 91 6.59 -3.50 1.36
CA GLY A 91 6.06 -3.83 2.67
C GLY A 91 6.65 -5.08 3.29
N GLU A 92 6.32 -5.24 4.57
CA GLU A 92 6.69 -6.38 5.39
C GLU A 92 5.48 -6.84 6.21
N PHE A 93 5.41 -8.14 6.45
CA PHE A 93 4.35 -8.76 7.23
C PHE A 93 4.94 -9.61 8.34
N GLU A 94 4.34 -9.54 9.52
CA GLU A 94 4.66 -10.34 10.69
C GLU A 94 3.36 -10.68 11.43
N GLY A 95 3.02 -11.97 11.45
CA GLY A 95 1.76 -12.46 11.98
C GLY A 95 0.57 -11.84 11.24
N GLU A 96 -0.29 -11.14 11.96
CA GLU A 96 -1.48 -10.48 11.39
C GLU A 96 -1.23 -9.00 11.01
N THR A 97 0.00 -8.52 11.13
CA THR A 97 0.34 -7.11 10.84
C THR A 97 1.04 -6.99 9.51
N VAL A 98 0.61 -6.03 8.69
CA VAL A 98 1.27 -5.64 7.45
C VAL A 98 1.63 -4.16 7.52
N ASN A 99 2.90 -3.83 7.31
CA ASN A 99 3.39 -2.46 7.18
C ASN A 99 3.81 -2.21 5.74
N CYS A 100 3.29 -1.15 5.13
CA CYS A 100 3.56 -0.82 3.74
C CYS A 100 3.90 0.65 3.59
N ARG A 101 4.95 0.96 2.82
CA ARG A 101 5.16 2.28 2.21
C ARG A 101 4.81 2.22 0.74
N TRP A 102 4.32 3.33 0.21
CA TRP A 102 4.08 3.47 -1.21
C TRP A 102 4.47 4.84 -1.75
N SER A 103 4.58 4.91 -3.06
CA SER A 103 4.75 6.15 -3.82
C SER A 103 4.00 6.04 -5.15
N ILE A 104 3.39 7.12 -5.62
CA ILE A 104 2.93 7.19 -7.01
C ILE A 104 4.15 7.08 -7.93
N VAL A 105 4.05 6.24 -8.96
CA VAL A 105 5.09 6.10 -9.98
C VAL A 105 5.08 7.35 -10.87
N PRO A 106 6.19 8.12 -10.96
CA PRO A 106 6.25 9.31 -11.79
C PRO A 106 5.85 9.03 -13.24
N GLY A 107 4.98 9.86 -13.80
CA GLY A 107 4.48 9.72 -15.18
C GLY A 107 3.48 8.58 -15.41
N SER A 108 3.04 7.86 -14.37
CA SER A 108 1.99 6.83 -14.49
C SER A 108 0.56 7.40 -14.51
N GLY A 109 0.43 8.68 -14.18
CA GLY A 109 -0.83 9.39 -14.08
C GLY A 109 -1.54 9.53 -15.42
N THR A 110 -2.88 9.58 -15.39
CA THR A 110 -3.71 9.90 -16.57
C THR A 110 -4.77 10.95 -16.23
N GLY A 111 -5.35 11.57 -17.25
CA GLY A 111 -6.41 12.57 -17.07
C GLY A 111 -5.94 13.74 -16.23
N GLU A 112 -6.72 14.10 -15.20
CA GLU A 112 -6.36 15.18 -14.29
C GLU A 112 -5.24 14.79 -13.32
N LEU A 113 -4.80 13.53 -13.32
CA LEU A 113 -3.75 12.99 -12.47
C LEU A 113 -2.42 12.78 -13.20
N ALA A 114 -2.27 13.26 -14.44
CA ALA A 114 -1.06 13.07 -15.26
C ALA A 114 0.25 13.45 -14.52
N GLU A 115 0.21 14.53 -13.75
CA GLU A 115 1.35 15.07 -12.98
C GLU A 115 1.22 14.77 -11.47
N ALA A 116 0.48 13.74 -11.07
CA ALA A 116 0.30 13.41 -9.65
C ALA A 116 1.58 12.79 -9.07
N GLU A 117 2.04 13.34 -7.96
CA GLU A 117 3.14 12.81 -7.15
C GLU A 117 2.71 12.77 -5.69
N ALA A 118 2.79 11.61 -5.07
CA ALA A 118 2.44 11.43 -3.67
C ALA A 118 3.15 10.22 -3.06
N GLU A 119 3.34 10.26 -1.75
CA GLU A 119 3.87 9.15 -0.95
C GLU A 119 2.97 8.88 0.25
N GLY A 120 3.13 7.71 0.86
CA GLY A 120 2.37 7.35 2.04
C GLY A 120 2.54 5.89 2.37
N GLY A 121 1.49 5.30 2.91
CA GLY A 121 1.52 3.91 3.33
C GLY A 121 0.34 3.54 4.22
N PHE A 122 0.37 2.31 4.71
CA PHE A 122 -0.65 1.80 5.61
C PHE A 122 -0.04 0.83 6.63
N VAL A 123 -0.78 0.65 7.73
CA VAL A 123 -0.60 -0.47 8.65
C VAL A 123 -1.92 -1.20 8.70
N SER A 124 -1.91 -2.48 8.31
CA SER A 124 -3.06 -3.36 8.40
C SER A 124 -2.86 -4.31 9.58
N THR A 125 -3.93 -4.55 10.34
CA THR A 125 -3.99 -5.53 11.42
C THR A 125 -5.16 -6.46 11.18
N GLY A 126 -4.95 -7.76 11.35
CA GLY A 126 -5.98 -8.79 11.21
C GLY A 126 -7.27 -8.45 11.95
N GLY A 127 -8.41 -8.75 11.31
CA GLY A 127 -9.75 -8.56 11.87
C GLY A 127 -10.36 -7.16 11.70
N ALA A 128 -9.62 -6.17 11.21
CA ALA A 128 -10.19 -4.87 10.87
C ALA A 128 -11.03 -4.94 9.57
N PRO A 129 -12.20 -4.29 9.48
CA PRO A 129 -13.06 -4.34 8.30
C PRO A 129 -12.50 -3.56 7.10
N ALA A 130 -11.59 -2.62 7.34
CA ALA A 130 -10.89 -1.84 6.33
C ALA A 130 -9.53 -1.40 6.89
N THR A 131 -8.57 -1.20 5.99
CA THR A 131 -7.21 -0.76 6.33
C THR A 131 -7.09 0.75 6.14
N PRO A 132 -6.81 1.55 7.19
CA PRO A 132 -6.57 2.97 7.04
C PRO A 132 -5.23 3.23 6.34
N TYR A 133 -5.15 4.29 5.56
CA TYR A 133 -3.91 4.67 4.87
C TYR A 133 -3.60 6.17 5.02
N THR A 134 -2.37 6.51 4.64
CA THR A 134 -1.88 7.86 4.45
C THR A 134 -1.46 8.09 3.00
N ILE A 135 -1.68 9.31 2.49
CA ILE A 135 -1.15 9.76 1.21
C ILE A 135 -0.95 11.27 1.29
N GLU A 136 0.24 11.73 0.95
CA GLU A 136 0.62 13.14 0.97
C GLU A 136 1.29 13.52 -0.35
N PRO A 137 0.96 14.69 -0.93
CA PRO A 137 1.65 15.19 -2.11
C PRO A 137 3.15 15.31 -1.87
N VAL A 138 3.95 14.90 -2.86
CA VAL A 138 5.38 15.24 -2.87
C VAL A 138 5.49 16.67 -3.38
N PHE A 139 5.87 17.60 -2.51
CA PHE A 139 6.19 18.95 -2.94
C PHE A 139 7.66 18.99 -3.40
N PRO A 140 7.95 19.37 -4.65
CA PRO A 140 9.33 19.61 -5.05
C PRO A 140 9.90 20.76 -4.21
N GLY A 141 10.95 20.48 -3.42
CA GLY A 141 11.73 21.50 -2.71
C GLY A 141 11.63 21.54 -1.18
N ALA A 142 11.18 20.48 -0.50
CA ALA A 142 11.46 20.36 0.95
C ALA A 142 12.99 20.28 1.15
N PRO A 143 13.62 21.23 1.86
CA PRO A 143 15.04 21.15 2.14
C PRO A 143 15.32 19.94 3.04
N ALA A 144 16.43 19.25 2.75
CA ALA A 144 17.04 18.27 3.65
C ALA A 144 17.48 18.92 4.98
#